data_AF-A0A7J8UDV1-F1
#
_entry.id   AF-A0A7J8UDV1-F1
#
_cell.length_a   1.000
_cell.length_b   1.000
_cell.length_c   1.000
_cell.angle_alpha   90.00
_cell.angle_beta   90.00
_cell.angle_gamma   90.00
#
_symmetry.space_group_name_H-M   'P 1'
#
loop_
_entity.id
_entity.type
_entity.pdbx_description
1 polymer ?
#
loop_
_entity_poly.entity_id
_entity_poly.type
_entity_poly.pdbx_seq_one_letter_code
_entity_poly.pdbx_strand_id
1 'polypeptide(L)'
;MPLGTTIHNIEITLGRGGQLVRVVGAVAKLIAKERKSATLKLPSSLGRARSKCWLGKRPKVRGVVVNHVDHPHGGGEGRAPIGRKRTRNPLRLSCIWKKK
;
A
#
# COMPACT_ATOMS: atom_id res chain seq x y z
N MET A 1 -21.53 15.72 15.63
CA MET A 1 -21.39 15.59 14.17
C MET A 1 -22.49 14.69 13.65
N PRO A 2 -23.25 15.12 12.64
CA PRO A 2 -24.25 14.27 12.01
C PRO A 2 -23.61 13.10 11.28
N LEU A 3 -24.36 11.99 11.18
CA LEU A 3 -23.97 10.84 10.35
C LEU A 3 -23.90 11.28 8.87
N GLY A 4 -23.02 10.63 8.09
CA GLY A 4 -22.78 10.95 6.68
C GLY A 4 -21.79 12.09 6.43
N THR A 5 -21.30 12.74 7.48
CA THR A 5 -20.29 13.82 7.37
C THR A 5 -18.98 13.33 6.77
N THR A 6 -18.39 14.16 5.91
CA THR A 6 -17.04 13.96 5.36
C THR A 6 -16.02 14.51 6.34
N ILE A 7 -15.08 13.66 6.75
CA ILE A 7 -14.09 13.95 7.78
C ILE A 7 -12.69 13.73 7.20
N HIS A 8 -11.77 14.62 7.57
CA HIS A 8 -10.35 14.59 7.25
C HIS A 8 -9.52 14.67 8.54
N ASN A 9 -8.23 14.36 8.47
CA ASN A 9 -7.28 14.49 9.59
C ASN A 9 -7.74 13.77 10.87
N ILE A 10 -8.07 12.47 10.74
CA ILE A 10 -8.66 11.67 11.82
C ILE A 10 -7.59 11.11 12.75
N GLU A 11 -7.81 11.28 14.05
CA GLU A 11 -6.96 10.75 15.12
C GLU A 11 -7.40 9.33 15.52
N ILE A 12 -6.44 8.39 15.62
CA ILE A 12 -6.72 7.01 16.10
C ILE A 12 -6.58 6.95 17.63
N THR A 13 -5.60 7.66 18.18
CA THR A 13 -5.32 7.70 19.62
C THR A 13 -5.35 9.15 20.08
N LEU A 14 -6.18 9.44 21.08
CA LEU A 14 -6.35 10.79 21.64
C LEU A 14 -5.00 11.42 22.01
N GLY A 15 -4.79 12.66 21.56
CA GLY A 15 -3.58 13.46 21.82
C GLY A 15 -2.38 13.18 20.92
N ARG A 16 -2.44 12.25 19.96
CA ARG A 16 -1.36 11.97 18.98
C ARG A 16 -1.50 12.74 17.67
N GLY A 17 -2.58 13.49 17.50
CA GLY A 17 -2.90 14.23 16.28
C GLY A 17 -3.48 13.35 15.18
N GLY A 18 -3.95 13.98 14.10
CA GLY A 18 -4.59 13.29 12.98
C GLY A 18 -3.60 12.40 12.21
N GLN A 19 -3.87 11.10 12.22
CA GLN A 19 -3.03 10.06 11.61
C GLN A 19 -3.62 9.56 10.27
N LEU A 20 -4.94 9.54 10.15
CA LEU A 20 -5.66 9.05 8.99
C LEU A 20 -6.21 10.20 8.13
N VAL A 21 -6.44 9.91 6.85
CA VAL A 21 -7.08 10.84 5.90
C VAL A 21 -6.31 12.17 5.82
N ARG A 22 -4.99 12.05 5.60
CA ARG A 22 -4.05 13.19 5.49
C ARG A 22 -3.74 13.58 4.05
N VAL A 23 -4.01 12.68 3.10
CA VAL A 23 -3.66 12.88 1.68
C VAL A 23 -4.75 13.70 0.99
N VAL A 24 -4.35 14.57 0.06
CA VAL A 24 -5.27 15.34 -0.78
C VAL A 24 -6.25 14.40 -1.50
N GLY A 25 -7.54 14.73 -1.42
CA GLY A 25 -8.63 13.93 -2.02
C GLY A 25 -9.00 12.67 -1.24
N ALA A 26 -8.30 12.32 -0.15
CA ALA A 26 -8.76 11.30 0.77
C ALA A 26 -9.87 11.88 1.66
N VAL A 27 -11.03 11.22 1.68
CA VAL A 27 -12.18 11.55 2.53
C VAL A 27 -12.60 10.31 3.29
N ALA A 28 -12.91 10.42 4.58
CA ALA A 28 -13.67 9.40 5.29
C ALA A 28 -15.09 9.87 5.55
N LYS A 29 -16.03 8.93 5.63
CA LYS A 29 -17.43 9.23 5.99
C LYS A 29 -17.77 8.64 7.35
N LEU A 30 -18.42 9.41 8.21
CA LEU A 30 -18.99 8.89 9.45
C LEU A 30 -20.23 8.05 9.16
N ILE A 31 -20.16 6.74 9.39
CA ILE A 31 -21.29 5.82 9.13
C ILE A 31 -22.18 5.74 10.37
N ALA A 32 -21.56 5.49 11.52
CA ALA A 32 -22.26 5.27 12.78
C ALA A 32 -21.49 5.91 13.91
N LYS A 33 -22.22 6.39 14.91
CA LYS A 33 -21.67 6.94 16.14
C LYS A 33 -22.34 6.27 17.33
N GLU A 34 -21.53 5.61 18.13
CA GLU A 34 -21.91 5.05 19.42
C GLU A 34 -21.41 5.99 20.55
N ARG A 35 -21.81 5.72 21.80
CA ARG A 35 -21.46 6.60 22.93
C ARG A 35 -19.95 6.79 23.12
N LYS A 36 -19.14 5.75 22.88
CA LYS A 36 -17.67 5.75 23.09
C LYS A 36 -16.85 5.50 21.82
N SER A 37 -17.49 5.12 20.71
CA SER A 37 -16.86 4.66 19.46
C SER A 37 -17.55 5.27 18.24
N ALA A 38 -16.82 5.44 17.14
CA ALA A 38 -17.38 5.90 15.88
C ALA A 38 -16.87 5.02 14.73
N THR A 39 -17.78 4.59 13.87
CA THR A 39 -17.48 3.75 12.70
C THR A 39 -17.33 4.64 11.48
N LEU A 40 -16.15 4.59 10.87
CA LEU A 40 -15.77 5.43 9.74
C LEU A 40 -15.56 4.59 8.47
N LYS A 41 -16.08 5.05 7.34
CA LYS A 41 -15.73 4.53 6.01
C LYS A 41 -14.45 5.21 5.54
N LEU A 42 -13.34 4.48 5.49
CA LEU A 42 -12.06 5.01 5.04
C LEU A 42 -11.91 4.93 3.50
N PRO A 43 -11.13 5.84 2.88
CA PRO A 43 -10.85 5.79 1.45
C PRO A 43 -9.82 4.69 1.15
N SER A 44 -10.25 3.60 0.51
CA SER A 44 -9.35 2.55 0.02
C SER A 44 -8.67 2.99 -1.27
N SER A 45 -7.72 3.93 -1.19
CA SER A 45 -7.03 4.45 -2.38
C SER A 45 -5.63 3.84 -2.53
N LEU A 46 -5.54 2.81 -3.38
CA LEU A 46 -4.29 2.37 -3.98
C LEU A 46 -3.96 3.36 -5.11
N GLY A 47 -3.13 4.38 -4.82
CA GLY A 47 -2.90 5.51 -5.71
C GLY A 47 -2.40 5.16 -7.12
N ARG A 48 -3.02 5.77 -8.14
CA ARG A 48 -2.60 5.75 -9.56
C ARG A 48 -1.44 6.73 -9.74
N ALA A 49 -0.33 6.30 -10.31
CA ALA A 49 0.89 7.11 -10.40
C ALA A 49 1.11 7.69 -11.81
N ARG A 50 1.16 9.02 -11.93
CA ARG A 50 1.80 9.75 -13.04
C ARG A 50 3.33 9.79 -12.86
N SER A 51 4.05 10.34 -13.84
CA SER A 51 5.52 10.35 -13.96
C SER A 51 6.22 10.65 -12.62
N LYS A 52 6.84 9.61 -12.03
CA LYS A 52 7.33 9.60 -10.64
C LYS A 52 8.71 10.25 -10.47
N CYS A 53 9.41 10.56 -11.56
CA CYS A 53 10.83 10.94 -11.52
C CYS A 53 11.07 12.29 -10.84
N TRP A 54 10.18 13.28 -11.03
CA TRP A 54 10.31 14.60 -10.37
C TRP A 54 9.93 14.57 -8.89
N LEU A 55 9.24 13.51 -8.42
CA LEU A 55 8.86 13.32 -7.02
C LEU A 55 10.00 12.66 -6.19
N GLY A 56 11.24 12.67 -6.70
CA GLY A 56 12.40 12.04 -6.04
C GLY A 56 12.37 10.50 -5.99
N LYS A 57 11.43 9.85 -6.71
CA LYS A 57 11.35 8.38 -6.75
C LYS A 57 12.28 7.84 -7.83
N ARG A 58 13.29 7.07 -7.40
CA ARG A 58 14.22 6.37 -8.29
C ARG A 58 13.53 5.22 -9.02
N PRO A 59 13.94 4.91 -10.27
CA PRO A 59 13.44 3.74 -10.98
C PRO A 59 13.78 2.46 -10.21
N LYS A 60 12.86 1.49 -10.22
CA LYS A 60 13.07 0.18 -9.60
C LYS A 60 13.23 -0.88 -10.68
N VAL A 61 14.34 -1.61 -10.65
CA VAL A 61 14.62 -2.71 -11.57
C VAL A 61 13.77 -3.93 -11.18
N ARG A 62 13.24 -4.67 -12.17
CA ARG A 62 12.48 -5.90 -11.94
C ARG A 62 13.43 -7.03 -11.54
N GLY A 63 13.09 -7.78 -10.49
CA GLY A 63 13.92 -8.87 -9.96
C GLY A 63 14.13 -10.08 -10.88
N VAL A 64 13.45 -10.14 -12.03
CA VAL A 64 13.68 -11.18 -13.06
C VAL A 64 14.89 -10.84 -13.93
N VAL A 65 15.23 -9.55 -14.05
CA VAL A 65 16.27 -9.07 -14.97
C VAL A 65 17.67 -9.15 -14.35
N VAL A 66 17.75 -9.23 -13.02
CA VAL A 66 19.02 -9.21 -12.27
C VAL A 66 19.63 -10.60 -12.16
N ASN A 67 20.84 -10.72 -11.60
CA ASN A 67 21.53 -12.00 -11.46
C ASN A 67 20.89 -12.90 -10.38
N HIS A 68 21.22 -14.19 -10.41
CA HIS A 68 20.73 -15.19 -9.45
C HIS A 68 21.10 -14.86 -7.98
N VAL A 69 22.25 -14.24 -7.76
CA VAL A 69 22.72 -13.80 -6.44
C VAL A 69 21.88 -12.64 -5.89
N ASP A 70 21.44 -11.73 -6.77
CA ASP A 70 20.77 -10.48 -6.39
C ASP A 70 19.27 -10.68 -6.12
N HIS A 71 18.63 -11.63 -6.80
CA HIS A 71 17.21 -11.89 -6.62
C HIS A 71 16.85 -13.35 -6.83
N PRO A 72 15.92 -13.92 -6.03
CA PRO A 72 15.47 -15.31 -6.20
C PRO A 72 14.78 -15.65 -7.53
N HIS A 73 14.58 -14.66 -8.39
CA HIS A 73 14.00 -14.83 -9.74
C HIS A 73 14.98 -14.41 -10.83
N GLY A 74 16.21 -14.04 -10.47
CA GLY A 74 17.22 -13.56 -11.38
C GLY A 74 17.94 -14.71 -12.11
N GLY A 75 18.40 -14.41 -13.34
CA GLY A 75 19.07 -15.35 -14.23
C GLY A 75 18.16 -16.12 -15.18
N GLY A 76 18.77 -16.98 -15.99
CA GLY A 76 18.12 -17.73 -17.07
C GLY A 76 18.47 -17.20 -18.46
N GLU A 77 18.26 -18.02 -19.50
CA GLU A 77 18.49 -17.63 -20.89
C GLU A 77 17.32 -16.77 -21.39
N GLY A 78 17.61 -15.58 -21.92
CA GLY A 78 16.59 -14.68 -22.44
C GLY A 78 15.59 -14.20 -21.38
N ARG A 79 14.29 -14.24 -21.70
CA ARG A 79 13.21 -13.84 -20.78
C ARG A 79 12.70 -15.04 -20.00
N ALA A 80 13.31 -15.32 -18.85
CA ALA A 80 12.96 -16.45 -18.01
C ALA A 80 11.64 -16.24 -17.22
N PRO A 81 10.78 -17.27 -17.10
CA PRO A 81 9.66 -17.25 -16.16
C PRO A 81 10.17 -17.40 -14.71
N ILE A 82 9.32 -17.08 -13.72
CA ILE A 82 9.69 -17.09 -12.29
C ILE A 82 10.20 -18.47 -11.79
N GLY A 83 9.81 -19.58 -12.43
CA GLY A 83 10.30 -20.93 -12.13
C GLY A 83 10.00 -21.44 -10.72
N ARG A 84 9.16 -20.74 -9.93
CA ARG A 84 8.83 -21.07 -8.54
C ARG A 84 7.32 -20.99 -8.31
N LYS A 85 6.79 -21.85 -7.44
CA LYS A 85 5.37 -21.90 -7.05
C LYS A 85 4.83 -20.59 -6.45
N ARG A 86 5.69 -19.77 -5.83
CA ARG A 86 5.33 -18.48 -5.24
C ARG A 86 6.36 -17.42 -5.59
N THR A 87 5.89 -16.21 -5.87
CA THR A 87 6.76 -15.05 -6.05
C THR A 87 7.40 -14.66 -4.72
N ARG A 88 8.70 -14.38 -4.75
CA ARG A 88 9.49 -13.99 -3.59
C ARG A 88 10.02 -12.56 -3.72
N ASN A 89 10.22 -11.92 -2.58
CA ASN A 89 10.93 -10.66 -2.47
C ASN A 89 12.46 -10.92 -2.52
N PRO A 90 13.31 -9.88 -2.60
CA PRO A 90 14.76 -10.05 -2.62
C PRO A 90 15.30 -10.87 -1.44
N LEU A 91 14.66 -10.75 -0.27
CA LEU A 91 14.96 -11.49 0.96
C LEU A 91 14.37 -12.92 1.01
N ARG A 92 13.93 -13.48 -0.12
CA ARG A 92 13.38 -14.83 -0.25
C ARG A 92 12.05 -15.11 0.49
N LEU A 93 11.34 -14.09 0.97
CA LEU A 93 10.00 -14.20 1.57
C LEU A 93 8.89 -14.11 0.49
N SER A 94 7.74 -14.74 0.72
CA SER A 94 6.62 -14.70 -0.24
C SER A 94 6.02 -13.30 -0.38
N CYS A 95 5.88 -12.81 -1.61
CA CYS A 95 5.25 -11.51 -1.92
C CYS A 95 3.72 -11.58 -1.91
N ILE A 96 3.15 -12.76 -2.16
CA ILE A 96 1.70 -12.99 -2.14
C ILE A 96 1.35 -13.60 -0.80
N TRP A 97 0.64 -12.82 0.01
CA TRP A 97 -0.04 -13.32 1.20
C TRP A 97 -1.45 -13.75 0.78
N LYS A 98 -1.74 -15.05 0.80
CA LYS A 98 -3.15 -15.49 0.79
C LYS A 98 -3.70 -15.26 2.20
N LYS A 99 -4.57 -14.28 2.37
CA LYS A 99 -5.53 -14.33 3.49
C LYS A 99 -6.45 -15.52 3.20
N LYS A 100 -6.48 -16.49 4.13
CA LYS A 100 -7.52 -17.52 4.17
C LYS A 100 -8.76 -16.90 4.78
#